data_AF-A0A536DER2-F1
#
_entry.id   AF-A0A536DER2-F1
#
_cell.length_a   1.000
_cell.length_b   1.000
_cell.length_c   1.000
_cell.angle_alpha   90.00
_cell.angle_beta   90.00
_cell.angle_gamma   90.00
#
_symmetry.space_group_name_H-M   'P 1'
#
loop_
_entity.id
_entity.type
_entity.pdbx_description
1 polymer ?
#
loop_
_entity_poly.entity_id
_entity_poly.type
_entity_poly.pdbx_seq_one_letter_code
_entity_poly.pdbx_strand_id
1 'polypeptide(L)'
;MVVACAEPAPAELGKAIHEFNAGEFFEQHETLELLWRATPGEIRHLYEGILQIGVGMHHLLRNRNFHGAAVKLDHGIRLLEAFPAICHGVDVERLRRDATAARARLR
;
A
#
# COMPACT_ATOMS: atom_id res chain seq x y z
N MET A 1 16.97 7.31 -5.51
CA MET A 1 16.78 6.86 -4.12
C MET A 1 16.07 7.99 -3.39
N VAL A 2 14.80 7.82 -3.02
CA VAL A 2 14.01 8.88 -2.39
C VAL A 2 14.63 9.19 -1.03
N VAL A 3 15.18 10.39 -0.86
CA VAL A 3 15.92 10.81 0.36
C VAL A 3 15.07 10.62 1.63
N ALA A 4 13.75 10.76 1.52
CA ALA A 4 12.80 10.65 2.62
C ALA A 4 12.67 9.24 3.23
N CYS A 5 13.07 8.16 2.54
CA CYS A 5 12.86 6.80 3.06
C CYS A 5 13.57 6.49 4.38
N ALA A 6 14.65 7.21 4.69
CA ALA A 6 15.41 7.06 5.93
C ALA A 6 14.92 7.99 7.05
N GLU A 7 13.99 8.89 6.76
CA GLU A 7 13.40 9.78 7.76
C GLU A 7 12.41 9.02 8.65
N PRO A 8 12.18 9.49 9.89
CA PRO A 8 11.13 8.95 10.74
C PRO A 8 9.78 8.93 10.01
N ALA A 9 9.11 7.79 10.04
CA ALA A 9 7.78 7.65 9.48
C ALA A 9 6.77 8.52 10.24
N PRO A 10 5.79 9.13 9.55
CA PRO A 10 4.62 9.70 10.22
C PRO A 10 3.88 8.63 11.04
N ALA A 11 3.30 9.03 12.17
CA ALA A 11 2.59 8.10 13.06
C ALA A 11 1.40 7.41 12.36
N GLU A 12 0.77 8.12 11.43
CA GLU A 12 -0.34 7.66 10.60
C GLU A 12 0.06 6.47 9.72
N LEU A 13 1.31 6.42 9.25
CA LEU A 13 1.80 5.26 8.49
C LEU A 13 1.85 4.01 9.39
N GLY A 14 2.34 4.14 10.61
CA GLY A 14 2.38 3.04 11.59
C GLY A 14 0.99 2.52 11.92
N LYS A 15 0.03 3.44 12.13
CA LYS A 15 -1.39 3.11 12.32
C LYS A 15 -1.96 2.35 11.11
N ALA A 16 -1.75 2.88 9.90
CA ALA A 16 -2.24 2.24 8.67
C ALA A 16 -1.65 0.84 8.44
N ILE A 17 -0.37 0.62 8.77
CA ILE A 17 0.27 -0.70 8.68
C ILE A 17 -0.37 -1.67 9.68
N HIS A 18 -0.69 -1.21 10.89
CA HIS A 18 -1.41 -2.03 11.87
C HIS A 18 -2.80 -2.43 11.35
N GLU A 19 -3.58 -1.47 10.85
CA GLU A 19 -4.92 -1.70 10.25
C GLU A 19 -4.83 -2.66 9.06
N PHE A 20 -3.85 -2.49 8.16
CA PHE A 20 -3.61 -3.39 7.04
C PHE A 20 -3.37 -4.83 7.53
N ASN A 21 -2.48 -5.01 8.50
CA ASN A 21 -2.11 -6.32 9.03
C ASN A 21 -3.26 -6.99 9.79
N ALA A 22 -4.17 -6.20 10.37
CA ALA A 22 -5.40 -6.68 10.99
C ALA A 22 -6.50 -7.05 9.97
N GLY A 23 -6.32 -6.73 8.69
CA GLY A 23 -7.33 -6.91 7.65
C GLY A 23 -8.44 -5.84 7.66
N GLU A 24 -8.21 -4.73 8.38
CA GLU A 24 -9.05 -3.54 8.48
C GLU A 24 -8.76 -2.60 7.30
N PHE A 25 -8.97 -3.11 6.09
CA PHE A 25 -8.55 -2.43 4.86
C PHE A 25 -9.31 -1.13 4.58
N PHE A 26 -10.51 -0.97 5.13
CA PHE A 26 -11.28 0.27 4.97
C PHE A 26 -10.72 1.37 5.87
N GLU A 27 -10.42 1.04 7.12
CA GLU A 27 -9.82 1.93 8.11
C GLU A 27 -8.42 2.36 7.65
N GLN A 28 -7.64 1.40 7.16
CA GLN A 28 -6.36 1.66 6.53
C GLN A 28 -6.48 2.65 5.36
N HIS A 29 -7.49 2.48 4.49
CA HIS A 29 -7.74 3.38 3.37
C HIS A 29 -7.94 4.82 3.85
N GLU A 30 -8.84 5.02 4.83
CA GLU A 30 -9.11 6.35 5.38
C GLU A 30 -7.85 6.99 5.96
N THR A 31 -7.07 6.22 6.75
CA THR A 31 -5.82 6.70 7.35
C THR A 31 -4.80 7.11 6.27
N LEU A 32 -4.55 6.26 5.26
CA LEU A 32 -3.56 6.56 4.22
C LEU A 32 -4.05 7.60 3.21
N GLU A 33 -5.34 7.74 2.95
CA GLU A 33 -5.85 8.75 2.01
C GLU A 33 -5.56 10.16 2.54
N LEU A 34 -5.81 10.40 3.83
CA LEU A 34 -5.48 11.66 4.48
C LEU A 34 -3.97 11.94 4.43
N LEU A 35 -3.15 10.96 4.79
CA LEU A 35 -1.69 11.09 4.78
C LEU A 35 -1.15 11.35 3.37
N TRP A 36 -1.60 10.58 2.37
CA TRP A 36 -1.22 10.74 0.97
C TRP A 36 -1.57 12.11 0.42
N ARG A 37 -2.81 12.59 0.65
CA ARG A 37 -3.26 13.89 0.16
C ARG A 37 -2.50 15.04 0.80
N ALA A 38 -2.12 14.92 2.08
CA ALA A 38 -1.36 15.93 2.81
C ALA A 38 0.15 15.92 2.49
N THR A 39 0.67 14.84 1.90
CA THR A 39 2.10 14.66 1.67
C THR A 39 2.55 15.18 0.30
N PRO A 40 3.47 16.15 0.23
CA PRO A 40 4.11 16.54 -1.01
C PRO A 40 5.31 15.64 -1.37
N GLY A 41 5.80 15.75 -2.59
CA GLY A 41 6.99 15.05 -3.06
C GLY A 41 6.76 13.57 -3.36
N GLU A 42 7.83 12.87 -3.77
CA GLU A 42 7.73 11.49 -4.28
C GLU A 42 7.30 10.48 -3.23
N ILE A 43 7.60 10.73 -1.95
CA ILE A 43 7.30 9.80 -0.85
C ILE A 43 5.81 9.51 -0.69
N ARG A 44 4.93 10.42 -1.13
CA ARG A 44 3.47 10.20 -1.14
C ARG A 44 3.08 8.95 -1.91
N HIS A 45 3.84 8.56 -2.93
CA HIS A 45 3.54 7.38 -3.75
C HIS A 45 3.78 6.07 -2.99
N LEU A 46 4.57 6.07 -1.92
CA LEU A 46 4.67 4.94 -0.99
C LEU A 46 3.31 4.71 -0.33
N TYR A 47 2.71 5.78 0.19
CA TYR A 47 1.42 5.74 0.88
C TYR A 47 0.29 5.37 -0.08
N GLU A 48 0.29 5.96 -1.27
CA GLU A 48 -0.65 5.58 -2.31
C GLU A 48 -0.50 4.11 -2.70
N GLY A 49 0.74 3.63 -2.88
CA GLY A 49 1.00 2.23 -3.22
C GLY A 49 0.45 1.25 -2.19
N ILE A 50 0.72 1.49 -0.90
CA ILE A 50 0.19 0.68 0.21
C ILE A 50 -1.35 0.76 0.24
N LEU A 51 -1.91 1.96 0.07
CA LEU A 51 -3.36 2.19 0.02
C LEU A 51 -4.01 1.39 -1.10
N GLN A 52 -3.49 1.46 -2.33
CA GLN A 52 -4.07 0.72 -3.45
C GLN A 52 -4.00 -0.80 -3.23
N ILE A 53 -2.94 -1.32 -2.61
CA ILE A 53 -2.86 -2.74 -2.25
C ILE A 53 -3.96 -3.09 -1.25
N GLY A 54 -4.17 -2.29 -0.20
CA GLY A 54 -5.24 -2.54 0.77
C GLY A 54 -6.64 -2.49 0.16
N VAL A 55 -6.90 -1.52 -0.72
CA VAL A 55 -8.16 -1.48 -1.50
C VAL A 55 -8.30 -2.73 -2.37
N GLY A 56 -7.21 -3.18 -2.99
CA GLY A 56 -7.21 -4.43 -3.75
C GLY A 56 -7.59 -5.65 -2.90
N MET A 57 -7.05 -5.73 -1.69
CA MET A 57 -7.38 -6.78 -0.72
C MET A 57 -8.83 -6.68 -0.22
N HIS A 58 -9.34 -5.47 0.02
CA HIS A 58 -10.74 -5.24 0.38
C HIS A 58 -11.69 -5.73 -0.74
N HIS A 59 -11.40 -5.35 -1.99
CA HIS A 59 -12.17 -5.80 -3.15
C HIS A 59 -12.19 -7.33 -3.28
N LEU A 60 -11.05 -7.97 -3.03
CA LEU A 60 -10.92 -9.42 -3.09
C LEU A 60 -11.70 -10.12 -1.96
N LEU A 61 -11.48 -9.72 -0.71
CA LEU A 61 -11.90 -10.46 0.47
C LEU A 61 -13.31 -10.09 0.96
N ARG A 62 -13.80 -8.89 0.67
CA ARG A 62 -15.12 -8.41 1.12
C ARG A 62 -16.13 -8.38 -0.03
N ASN A 63 -15.72 -7.88 -1.19
CA ASN A 63 -16.66 -7.60 -2.28
C ASN A 63 -16.71 -8.71 -3.33
N ARG A 64 -15.78 -9.68 -3.29
CA ARG A 64 -15.57 -10.69 -4.35
C ARG A 64 -15.42 -10.06 -5.74
N ASN A 65 -14.89 -8.83 -5.77
CA ASN A 65 -14.70 -8.05 -6.98
C ASN A 65 -13.29 -8.29 -7.51
N PHE A 66 -13.11 -9.39 -8.25
CA PHE A 66 -11.81 -9.84 -8.75
C PHE A 66 -11.18 -8.85 -9.73
N HIS A 67 -11.97 -8.27 -10.62
CA HIS A 67 -11.47 -7.27 -11.58
C HIS A 67 -10.97 -6.02 -10.86
N GLY A 68 -11.77 -5.47 -9.94
CA GLY A 68 -11.37 -4.31 -9.15
C GLY A 68 -10.14 -4.60 -8.28
N ALA A 69 -10.06 -5.79 -7.68
CA ALA A 69 -8.88 -6.23 -6.94
C ALA A 69 -7.63 -6.25 -7.83
N ALA A 70 -7.73 -6.83 -9.04
CA ALA A 70 -6.62 -6.91 -9.99
C ALA A 70 -6.11 -5.52 -10.38
N VAL A 71 -7.01 -4.60 -10.76
CA VAL A 71 -6.66 -3.22 -11.13
C VAL A 71 -5.93 -2.50 -10.00
N LYS A 72 -6.42 -2.64 -8.77
CA LYS A 72 -5.87 -1.96 -7.59
C LYS A 72 -4.51 -2.54 -7.17
N LEU A 73 -4.37 -3.86 -7.17
CA LEU A 73 -3.09 -4.52 -6.92
C LEU A 73 -2.05 -4.13 -7.98
N ASP A 74 -2.39 -4.16 -9.27
CA ASP A 74 -1.46 -3.77 -10.35
C ASP A 74 -0.99 -2.32 -10.20
N HIS A 75 -1.88 -1.40 -9.84
CA HIS A 75 -1.53 0.00 -9.61
C HIS A 75 -0.60 0.17 -8.40
N GLY A 76 -0.95 -0.43 -7.26
CA GLY A 76 -0.15 -0.35 -6.05
C GLY A 76 1.25 -0.94 -6.24
N ILE A 77 1.36 -2.12 -6.88
CA ILE A 77 2.64 -2.76 -7.19
C ILE A 77 3.52 -1.82 -8.02
N ARG A 78 2.96 -1.19 -9.08
CA ARG A 78 3.70 -0.28 -9.97
C ARG A 78 4.25 0.94 -9.23
N LEU A 79 3.46 1.55 -8.34
CA LEU A 79 3.92 2.69 -7.53
C LEU A 79 5.09 2.29 -6.63
N LEU A 80 5.02 1.11 -6.02
CA LEU A 80 6.03 0.63 -5.09
C LEU A 80 7.36 0.22 -5.77
N GLU A 81 7.41 0.08 -7.09
CA GLU A 81 8.66 -0.25 -7.82
C GLU A 81 9.71 0.87 -7.73
N ALA A 82 9.28 2.11 -7.50
CA ALA A 82 10.15 3.26 -7.36
C ALA A 82 10.88 3.33 -6.00
N PHE A 83 10.50 2.48 -5.03
CA PHE A 83 10.98 2.53 -3.67
C PHE A 83 12.00 1.41 -3.37
N PRO A 84 12.98 1.67 -2.49
CA PRO A 84 13.90 0.64 -2.00
C PRO A 84 13.15 -0.45 -1.23
N ALA A 85 13.82 -1.58 -0.99
CA ALA A 85 13.24 -2.73 -0.27
C ALA A 85 12.66 -2.35 1.11
N ILE A 86 13.34 -1.42 1.81
CA ILE A 86 12.87 -0.84 3.08
C ILE A 86 12.72 0.68 2.92
N CYS A 87 11.55 1.23 3.25
CA CYS A 87 11.30 2.67 3.25
C CYS A 87 10.37 3.03 4.42
N HIS A 88 10.73 4.03 5.23
CA HIS A 88 10.01 4.38 6.47
C HIS A 88 9.78 3.18 7.42
N GLY A 89 10.74 2.24 7.44
CA GLY A 89 10.65 1.01 8.21
C GLY A 89 9.66 -0.03 7.67
N VAL A 90 8.97 0.24 6.55
CA VAL A 90 8.09 -0.71 5.87
C VAL A 90 8.92 -1.63 4.98
N ASP A 91 8.65 -2.93 5.04
CA ASP A 91 9.19 -3.93 4.12
C ASP A 91 8.42 -3.91 2.79
N VAL A 92 8.82 -2.98 1.92
CA VAL A 92 8.20 -2.73 0.61
C VAL A 92 8.44 -3.89 -0.34
N GLU A 93 9.62 -4.54 -0.29
CA GLU A 93 9.92 -5.70 -1.12
C GLU A 93 8.98 -6.86 -0.81
N ARG A 94 8.78 -7.17 0.48
CA ARG A 94 7.83 -8.20 0.89
C ARG A 94 6.41 -7.85 0.48
N LEU A 95 5.97 -6.61 0.71
CA LEU A 95 4.63 -6.16 0.33
C LEU A 95 4.40 -6.32 -1.18
N ARG A 96 5.36 -5.91 -2.02
CA ARG A 96 5.30 -6.09 -3.47
C ARG A 96 5.22 -7.57 -3.85
N ARG A 97 6.10 -8.41 -3.31
CA ARG A 97 6.10 -9.86 -3.57
C ARG A 97 4.75 -10.49 -3.24
N ASP A 98 4.22 -10.20 -2.05
CA ASP A 98 2.97 -10.80 -1.57
C ASP A 98 1.77 -10.29 -2.40
N ALA A 99 1.74 -8.99 -2.75
CA ALA A 99 0.73 -8.42 -3.63
C ALA A 99 0.79 -9.01 -5.05
N THR A 100 1.97 -9.18 -5.64
CA THR A 100 2.15 -9.84 -6.94
C THR A 100 1.65 -11.28 -6.90
N ALA A 101 1.95 -12.01 -5.82
CA ALA A 101 1.50 -13.38 -5.66
C ALA A 101 -0.04 -13.46 -5.49
N ALA A 102 -0.65 -12.51 -4.79
CA ALA A 102 -2.11 -12.39 -4.70
C ALA A 102 -2.71 -12.10 -6.08
N ARG A 103 -2.14 -11.13 -6.81
CA ARG A 103 -2.57 -10.73 -8.15
C ARG A 103 -2.52 -11.87 -9.17
N ALA A 104 -1.51 -12.72 -9.11
CA ALA A 104 -1.37 -13.88 -10.01
C ALA A 104 -2.42 -14.99 -9.76
N ARG A 105 -3.06 -14.99 -8.57
CA ARG A 105 -4.15 -15.92 -8.22
C ARG A 105 -5.52 -15.42 -8.68
N LEU A 106 -5.63 -14.14 -9.04
CA LEU A 106 -6.81 -13.57 -9.69
C LEU A 106 -6.76 -13.94 -11.18
N ARG A 107 -7.27 -15.12 -11.52
CA ARG A 107 -7.47 -15.58 -12.89
C ARG A 107 -8.87 -15.21 -13.37
#